data_AF-A0A6P1DHU9-F1
#
_entry.id   AF-A0A6P1DHU9-F1
#
_cell.length_a   1.000
_cell.length_b   1.000
_cell.length_c   1.000
_cell.angle_alpha   90.00
_cell.angle_beta   90.00
_cell.angle_gamma   90.00
#
_symmetry.space_group_name_H-M   'P 1'
#
loop_
_entity.id
_entity.type
_entity.pdbx_description
1 polymer ?
#
loop_
_entity_poly.entity_id
_entity_poly.type
_entity_poly.pdbx_seq_one_letter_code
_entity_poly.pdbx_strand_id
1 'polypeptide(L)'
;MFVPQFVLIGRDNERVGTPPDLKAARAALARGEAATLGGRLADGVYGADIDTDDPVLGDAAAEALVAWCVCQGLPYLVRESGRSGGRHVIVVRTHAKVKPSAWAKLCAKVTRQLAISVTDRTGQVLRLPTAPHRRGLSAPVVSCTITASTVLDRPAARATRRQGRSSARLGATGSPGTRSESEFGLSCALARAGYNTEAAWREVQSLGGKSADRGRNWWTRYMWVSAVSIAAAEDGLDESAAWQQARRACPPISRRWWAPVWKRARAEAKTDRPRRRRIASAAADAAQLQRIEDYRAGFAAAVAELPAMDPRFRKSVAAALHALSAPLVTRGGSVSDRDLSLRALLDKKTVRKALSYAIDHNLIIRNHEYKGGAKDCTGYELGPAVTITAQPSETSSPTRGTPHPCGTSNASRLRRTYHQERQRWRRRCDALASLAPGERLANSQHPAAKTLRSLHFQRIWWTSRTREQQETRRTERREVLAQLHHSQRSAWLDWLDTRADITRAADRLLAHRADLLDAQRLSTAPATIHRGLVGLPGGIDSQPARIQPPQLSLVPG
;
A
#
# COMPACT_ATOMS: atom_id res chain seq x y z
N MET A 1 35.44 6.80 0.92
CA MET A 1 34.19 6.45 0.19
C MET A 1 33.26 7.64 -0.01
N PHE A 2 33.10 8.53 0.98
CA PHE A 2 32.24 9.71 0.89
C PHE A 2 33.10 10.98 0.87
N VAL A 3 32.64 12.00 0.14
CA VAL A 3 33.30 13.31 0.02
C VAL A 3 32.30 14.43 0.37
N PRO A 4 32.75 15.67 0.63
CA PRO A 4 31.88 16.82 0.76
C PRO A 4 30.89 16.93 -0.41
N GLN A 5 29.65 16.55 -0.11
CA GLN A 5 28.56 17.45 0.26
C GLN A 5 27.78 16.69 1.36
N PHE A 6 28.13 16.93 2.62
CA PHE A 6 27.48 16.26 3.74
C PHE A 6 26.12 16.90 4.00
N VAL A 7 25.10 16.08 4.29
CA VAL A 7 23.72 16.54 4.47
C VAL A 7 23.16 15.96 5.75
N LEU A 8 22.80 16.85 6.68
CA LEU A 8 22.08 16.50 7.89
C LEU A 8 20.59 16.33 7.56
N ILE A 9 19.99 15.23 8.02
CA ILE A 9 18.62 14.85 7.70
C ILE A 9 17.83 14.74 9.00
N GLY A 10 16.73 15.48 9.10
CA GLY A 10 15.81 15.48 10.24
C GLY A 10 14.87 14.27 10.25
N ARG A 11 14.05 14.16 11.30
CA ARG A 11 13.16 13.00 11.53
C ARG A 11 12.08 12.87 10.44
N ASP A 12 11.64 13.99 9.88
CA ASP A 12 10.60 14.06 8.85
C ASP A 12 11.16 14.01 7.40
N ASN A 13 12.45 13.65 7.25
CA ASN A 13 13.18 13.53 5.98
C ASN A 13 13.50 14.86 5.26
N GLU A 14 13.40 15.95 5.98
CA GLU A 14 13.83 17.28 5.60
C GLU A 14 15.35 17.41 5.74
N ARG A 15 15.95 18.22 4.86
CA ARG A 15 17.34 18.62 4.99
C ARG A 15 17.40 19.71 6.05
N VAL A 16 18.09 19.45 7.15
CA VAL A 16 18.21 20.40 8.28
C VAL A 16 19.51 21.19 8.25
N GLY A 17 20.54 20.72 7.52
CA GLY A 17 21.81 21.42 7.42
C GLY A 17 22.78 20.81 6.43
N THR A 18 23.86 21.54 6.14
CA THR A 18 24.94 21.14 5.21
C THR A 18 26.29 21.44 5.83
N PRO A 19 26.79 20.57 6.72
CA PRO A 19 28.05 20.80 7.41
C PRO A 19 29.22 20.83 6.42
N PRO A 20 30.26 21.65 6.68
CA PRO A 20 31.40 21.82 5.79
C PRO A 20 32.25 20.55 5.65
N ASP A 21 32.31 19.74 6.71
CA ASP A 21 33.09 18.51 6.76
C ASP A 21 32.40 17.42 7.62
N LEU A 22 33.02 16.23 7.65
CA LEU A 22 32.49 15.07 8.37
C LEU A 22 32.58 15.24 9.90
N LYS A 23 33.56 15.98 10.41
CA LYS A 23 33.75 16.22 11.85
C LYS A 23 32.61 17.08 12.38
N ALA A 24 32.32 18.19 11.72
CA ALA A 24 31.17 19.06 12.01
C ALA A 24 29.84 18.30 11.88
N ALA A 25 29.71 17.45 10.86
CA ALA A 25 28.53 16.63 10.64
C ALA A 25 28.25 15.63 11.78
N ARG A 26 29.29 14.95 12.26
CA ARG A 26 29.19 14.02 13.41
C ARG A 26 28.89 14.75 14.71
N ALA A 27 29.49 15.92 14.92
CA ALA A 27 29.21 16.75 16.09
C ALA A 27 27.73 17.20 16.13
N ALA A 28 27.17 17.62 14.99
CA ALA A 28 25.75 17.97 14.88
C ALA A 28 24.82 16.78 15.19
N LEU A 29 25.17 15.57 14.70
CA LEU A 29 24.42 14.35 15.01
C LEU A 29 24.46 14.01 16.51
N ALA A 30 25.63 14.14 17.15
CA ALA A 30 25.81 13.89 18.59
C ALA A 30 25.02 14.86 19.47
N ARG A 31 24.88 16.12 19.04
CA ARG A 31 24.02 17.13 19.71
C ARG A 31 22.52 16.95 19.44
N GLY A 32 22.12 15.99 18.60
CA GLY A 32 20.73 15.74 18.28
C GLY A 32 20.09 16.73 17.30
N GLU A 33 20.90 17.57 16.62
CA GLU A 33 20.43 18.55 15.63
C GLU A 33 19.86 17.88 14.36
N ALA A 34 20.21 16.62 14.14
CA ALA A 34 19.73 15.81 13.03
C ALA A 34 19.45 14.38 13.49
N ALA A 35 18.60 13.67 12.74
CA ALA A 35 18.30 12.27 13.03
C ALA A 35 19.26 11.30 12.30
N THR A 36 19.85 11.72 11.18
CA THR A 36 20.83 10.95 10.43
C THR A 36 21.69 11.85 9.54
N LEU A 37 22.71 11.26 8.92
CA LEU A 37 23.69 11.94 8.08
C LEU A 37 23.85 11.21 6.74
N GLY A 38 23.85 11.99 5.65
CA GLY A 38 24.25 11.57 4.32
C GLY A 38 25.55 12.24 3.86
N GLY A 39 26.25 11.59 2.93
CA GLY A 39 27.40 12.17 2.23
C GLY A 39 27.33 11.87 0.74
N ARG A 40 27.96 12.71 -0.09
CA ARG A 40 28.11 12.44 -1.51
C ARG A 40 29.08 11.28 -1.73
N LEU A 41 28.70 10.29 -2.54
CA LEU A 41 29.62 9.22 -2.94
C LEU A 41 30.78 9.81 -3.75
N ALA A 42 32.01 9.40 -3.41
CA ALA A 42 33.21 9.84 -4.09
C ALA A 42 33.25 9.34 -5.55
N ASP A 43 34.00 10.02 -6.40
CA ASP A 43 34.21 9.53 -7.76
C ASP A 43 34.90 8.15 -7.73
N GLY A 44 34.44 7.25 -8.60
CA GLY A 44 34.82 5.83 -8.57
C GLY A 44 34.07 4.98 -7.53
N VAL A 45 33.14 5.55 -6.76
CA VAL A 45 32.24 4.82 -5.86
C VAL A 45 30.82 4.85 -6.42
N TYR A 46 30.27 3.67 -6.68
CA TYR A 46 28.89 3.48 -7.11
C TYR A 46 28.00 3.18 -5.91
N GLY A 47 26.73 3.54 -6.02
CA GLY A 47 25.76 3.27 -4.96
C GLY A 47 24.38 3.00 -5.51
N ALA A 48 23.62 2.15 -4.84
CA ALA A 48 22.22 1.93 -5.08
C ALA A 48 21.44 2.09 -3.77
N ASP A 49 20.28 2.74 -3.86
CA ASP A 49 19.30 2.90 -2.79
C ASP A 49 18.07 2.07 -3.17
N ILE A 50 17.90 0.93 -2.51
CA ILE A 50 16.79 0.01 -2.70
C ILE A 50 15.71 0.40 -1.70
N ASP A 51 14.56 0.89 -2.20
CA ASP A 51 13.39 1.25 -1.41
C ASP A 51 12.23 0.30 -1.72
N THR A 52 12.09 -0.69 -0.85
CA THR A 52 10.97 -1.62 -0.81
C THR A 52 10.61 -1.86 0.67
N ASP A 53 9.35 -2.16 0.95
CA ASP A 53 8.89 -2.60 2.26
C ASP A 53 8.93 -4.12 2.44
N ASP A 54 9.19 -4.86 1.35
CA ASP A 54 9.38 -6.32 1.32
C ASP A 54 10.87 -6.69 1.50
N PRO A 55 11.26 -7.32 2.64
CA PRO A 55 12.61 -7.81 2.89
C PRO A 55 13.17 -8.73 1.81
N VAL A 56 12.35 -9.67 1.32
CA VAL A 56 12.78 -10.68 0.36
C VAL A 56 13.12 -10.03 -0.97
N LEU A 57 12.30 -9.08 -1.44
CA LEU A 57 12.60 -8.34 -2.66
C LEU A 57 13.81 -7.40 -2.47
N GLY A 58 13.97 -6.82 -1.28
CA GLY A 58 15.12 -5.99 -0.93
C GLY A 58 16.43 -6.78 -0.96
N ASP A 59 16.43 -7.97 -0.37
CA ASP A 59 17.55 -8.91 -0.36
C ASP A 59 17.81 -9.46 -1.76
N ALA A 60 16.79 -9.90 -2.49
CA ALA A 60 16.95 -10.35 -3.87
C ALA A 60 17.51 -9.25 -4.79
N ALA A 61 17.09 -7.99 -4.61
CA ALA A 61 17.68 -6.86 -5.33
C ALA A 61 19.14 -6.63 -4.93
N ALA A 62 19.46 -6.68 -3.64
CA ALA A 62 20.83 -6.53 -3.16
C ALA A 62 21.72 -7.67 -3.65
N GLU A 63 21.26 -8.91 -3.59
CA GLU A 63 21.94 -10.11 -4.11
C GLU A 63 22.17 -10.01 -5.61
N ALA A 64 21.20 -9.56 -6.40
CA ALA A 64 21.38 -9.35 -7.84
C ALA A 64 22.47 -8.30 -8.14
N LEU A 65 22.53 -7.22 -7.36
CA LEU A 65 23.59 -6.21 -7.48
C LEU A 65 24.95 -6.77 -7.02
N VAL A 66 24.98 -7.54 -5.93
CA VAL A 66 26.19 -8.17 -5.38
C VAL A 66 26.74 -9.25 -6.32
N ALA A 67 25.89 -10.10 -6.88
CA ALA A 67 26.30 -11.13 -7.84
C ALA A 67 26.99 -10.49 -9.04
N TRP A 68 26.47 -9.36 -9.54
CA TRP A 68 27.15 -8.60 -10.56
C TRP A 68 28.51 -8.07 -10.10
N CYS A 69 28.62 -7.53 -8.87
CA CYS A 69 29.91 -7.10 -8.31
C CYS A 69 30.93 -8.24 -8.25
N VAL A 70 30.50 -9.43 -7.80
CA VAL A 70 31.34 -10.63 -7.74
C VAL A 70 31.82 -11.04 -9.13
N CYS A 71 30.91 -11.11 -10.12
CA CYS A 71 31.27 -11.41 -11.51
C CYS A 71 32.24 -10.38 -12.13
N GLN A 72 32.25 -9.14 -11.65
CA GLN A 72 33.15 -8.08 -12.11
C GLN A 72 34.43 -7.94 -11.26
N GLY A 73 34.60 -8.75 -10.21
CA GLY A 73 35.71 -8.65 -9.26
C GLY A 73 35.75 -7.30 -8.52
N LEU A 74 34.58 -6.76 -8.16
CA LEU A 74 34.46 -5.45 -7.51
C LEU A 74 34.18 -5.58 -6.00
N PRO A 75 34.94 -4.88 -5.15
CA PRO A 75 34.62 -4.75 -3.73
C PRO A 75 33.28 -4.02 -3.52
N TYR A 76 32.48 -4.52 -2.58
CA TYR A 76 31.15 -4.01 -2.28
C TYR A 76 30.86 -3.99 -0.78
N LEU A 77 29.86 -3.20 -0.40
CA LEU A 77 29.28 -3.16 0.94
C LEU A 77 27.76 -3.15 0.78
N VAL A 78 27.08 -4.05 1.47
CA VAL A 78 25.63 -4.05 1.64
C VAL A 78 25.34 -3.68 3.08
N ARG A 79 24.45 -2.71 3.26
CA ARG A 79 23.91 -2.37 4.57
C ARG A 79 22.41 -2.24 4.50
N GLU A 80 21.79 -2.40 5.66
CA GLU A 80 20.39 -2.03 5.80
C GLU A 80 20.23 -0.51 5.71
N SER A 81 19.11 -0.05 5.16
CA SER A 81 18.76 1.37 5.21
C SER A 81 18.11 1.76 6.55
N GLY A 82 17.78 0.76 7.37
CA GLY A 82 17.01 0.81 8.62
C GLY A 82 15.49 0.75 8.43
N ARG A 83 15.00 0.60 7.20
CA ARG A 83 13.62 0.15 6.92
C ARG A 83 13.66 -1.32 6.52
N SER A 84 12.64 -2.08 6.92
CA SER A 84 12.39 -3.44 6.41
C SER A 84 12.44 -3.46 4.87
N GLY A 85 13.29 -4.29 4.26
CA GLY A 85 13.52 -4.37 2.81
C GLY A 85 14.39 -3.28 2.20
N GLY A 86 14.67 -2.20 2.94
CA GLY A 86 15.55 -1.15 2.46
C GLY A 86 17.01 -1.57 2.54
N ARG A 87 17.73 -1.45 1.43
CA ARG A 87 19.16 -1.77 1.33
C ARG A 87 19.92 -0.63 0.67
N HIS A 88 21.14 -0.40 1.12
CA HIS A 88 22.11 0.37 0.35
C HIS A 88 23.23 -0.57 -0.09
N VAL A 89 23.50 -0.60 -1.40
CA VAL A 89 24.64 -1.31 -1.96
C VAL A 89 25.65 -0.27 -2.43
N ILE A 90 26.86 -0.32 -1.89
CA ILE A 90 27.97 0.58 -2.23
C ILE A 90 29.06 -0.26 -2.88
N VAL A 91 29.62 0.20 -3.99
CA VAL A 91 30.62 -0.53 -4.77
C VAL A 91 31.81 0.37 -5.05
N VAL A 92 33.02 -0.15 -4.90
CA VAL A 92 34.25 0.57 -5.24
C VAL A 92 34.76 0.06 -6.57
N ARG A 93 34.91 0.96 -7.54
CA ARG A 93 35.54 0.64 -8.82
C ARG A 93 37.05 0.54 -8.64
N THR A 94 37.61 -0.64 -8.84
CA THR A 94 39.05 -0.92 -8.73
C THR A 94 39.77 -0.89 -10.08
N HIS A 95 39.04 -0.98 -11.20
CA HIS A 95 39.64 -0.98 -12.55
C HIS A 95 38.77 -0.24 -13.58
N ALA A 96 39.35 0.10 -14.73
CA ALA A 96 38.70 0.93 -15.74
C ALA A 96 37.70 0.18 -16.65
N LYS A 97 37.72 -1.16 -16.64
CA LYS A 97 36.90 -1.99 -17.53
C LYS A 97 35.39 -1.84 -17.26
N VAL A 98 35.01 -1.48 -16.03
CA VAL A 98 33.61 -1.31 -15.64
C VAL A 98 33.10 0.10 -15.98
N LYS A 99 32.29 0.18 -17.04
CA LYS A 99 31.65 1.43 -17.47
C LYS A 99 30.58 1.86 -16.44
N PRO A 100 30.53 3.15 -16.02
CA PRO A 100 29.49 3.64 -15.11
C PRO A 100 28.06 3.37 -15.57
N SER A 101 27.82 3.38 -16.89
CA SER A 101 26.51 3.09 -17.46
C SER A 101 26.05 1.64 -17.27
N ALA A 102 26.96 0.70 -17.02
CA ALA A 102 26.61 -0.69 -16.73
C ALA A 102 25.89 -0.82 -15.38
N TRP A 103 26.36 -0.10 -14.35
CA TRP A 103 25.72 -0.06 -13.03
C TRP A 103 24.31 0.53 -13.07
N ALA A 104 24.15 1.67 -13.74
CA ALA A 104 22.83 2.30 -13.90
C ALA A 104 21.83 1.40 -14.66
N LYS A 105 22.30 0.74 -15.74
CA LYS A 105 21.49 -0.23 -16.50
C LYS A 105 21.09 -1.44 -15.64
N LEU A 106 21.99 -1.92 -14.78
CA LEU A 106 21.71 -2.99 -13.84
C LEU A 106 20.63 -2.58 -12.83
N CYS A 107 20.75 -1.42 -12.19
CA CYS A 107 19.73 -0.91 -11.26
C CYS A 107 18.34 -0.82 -11.92
N ALA A 108 18.28 -0.31 -13.16
CA ALA A 108 17.04 -0.24 -13.93
C ALA A 108 16.49 -1.62 -14.34
N LYS A 109 17.37 -2.59 -14.62
CA LYS A 109 16.98 -3.98 -14.90
C LYS A 109 16.38 -4.63 -13.65
N VAL A 110 17.06 -4.54 -12.50
CA VAL A 110 16.58 -5.08 -11.21
C VAL A 110 15.25 -4.44 -10.82
N THR A 111 15.11 -3.12 -10.96
CA THR A 111 13.84 -2.39 -10.75
C THR A 111 12.68 -2.99 -11.55
N ARG A 112 12.89 -3.27 -12.85
CA ARG A 112 11.85 -3.83 -13.72
C ARG A 112 11.53 -5.29 -13.41
N GLN A 113 12.55 -6.10 -13.14
CA GLN A 113 12.39 -7.54 -12.89
C GLN A 113 11.67 -7.82 -11.57
N LEU A 114 11.98 -7.04 -10.53
CA LEU A 114 11.44 -7.24 -9.18
C LEU A 114 10.29 -6.29 -8.83
N ALA A 115 9.93 -5.37 -9.75
CA ALA A 115 8.89 -4.36 -9.56
C ALA A 115 9.04 -3.50 -8.28
N ILE A 116 10.29 -3.20 -7.89
CA ILE A 116 10.64 -2.38 -6.71
C ILE A 116 11.56 -1.21 -7.09
N SER A 117 11.69 -0.20 -6.24
CA SER A 117 12.53 0.97 -6.51
C SER A 117 14.01 0.68 -6.21
N VAL A 118 14.84 0.53 -7.23
CA VAL A 118 16.32 0.49 -7.10
C VAL A 118 16.92 1.72 -7.76
N THR A 119 17.26 2.73 -6.97
CA THR A 119 17.75 4.02 -7.45
C THR A 119 19.28 4.04 -7.47
N ASP A 120 19.88 4.28 -8.64
CA ASP A 120 21.32 4.58 -8.73
C ASP A 120 21.63 5.93 -8.06
N ARG A 121 22.50 5.89 -7.06
CA ARG A 121 22.97 7.04 -6.27
C ARG A 121 24.43 7.41 -6.57
N THR A 122 25.02 6.88 -7.63
CA THR A 122 26.38 7.22 -8.05
C THR A 122 26.58 8.73 -8.18
N GLY A 123 27.57 9.27 -7.45
CA GLY A 123 27.85 10.70 -7.37
C GLY A 123 26.81 11.54 -6.61
N GLN A 124 25.78 10.92 -6.03
CA GLN A 124 24.74 11.57 -5.23
C GLN A 124 24.96 11.33 -3.72
N VAL A 125 24.11 11.96 -2.91
CA VAL A 125 24.09 11.77 -1.45
C VAL A 125 23.45 10.43 -1.10
N LEU A 126 24.14 9.66 -0.26
CA LEU A 126 23.66 8.41 0.34
C LEU A 126 24.00 8.43 1.85
N ARG A 127 23.22 7.73 2.69
CA ARG A 127 23.51 7.68 4.14
C ARG A 127 24.84 6.98 4.40
N LEU A 128 25.65 7.55 5.31
CA LEU A 128 26.95 6.96 5.66
C LEU A 128 26.77 5.59 6.31
N PRO A 129 27.70 4.63 6.14
CA PRO A 129 27.53 3.24 6.59
C PRO A 129 27.15 3.06 8.06
N THR A 130 27.64 3.93 8.93
CA THR A 130 27.36 3.90 10.38
C THR A 130 26.19 4.79 10.80
N ALA A 131 25.64 5.62 9.90
CA ALA A 131 24.56 6.53 10.24
C ALA A 131 23.23 5.77 10.38
N PRO A 132 22.47 5.94 11.48
CA PRO A 132 21.19 5.26 11.66
C PRO A 132 20.17 5.73 10.63
N HIS A 133 19.00 5.09 10.55
CA HIS A 133 17.88 5.67 9.80
C HIS A 133 17.38 6.93 10.51
N ARG A 134 16.76 7.88 9.79
CA ARG A 134 16.16 9.10 10.36
C ARG A 134 15.08 8.88 11.43
N ARG A 135 14.66 7.63 11.64
CA ARG A 135 13.71 7.22 12.68
C ARG A 135 14.40 6.60 13.91
N GLY A 136 15.73 6.68 14.01
CA GLY A 136 16.52 6.05 15.07
C GLY A 136 16.65 4.53 14.93
N LEU A 137 16.22 3.96 13.80
CA LEU A 137 16.36 2.52 13.55
C LEU A 137 17.82 2.19 13.21
N SER A 138 18.32 1.10 13.78
CA SER A 138 19.62 0.55 13.42
C SER A 138 19.66 0.25 11.92
N ALA A 139 20.82 0.41 11.32
CA ALA A 139 21.02 0.24 9.90
C ALA A 139 22.39 -0.42 9.67
N PRO A 140 22.59 -1.65 10.21
CA PRO A 140 23.89 -2.30 10.27
C PRO A 140 24.40 -2.64 8.88
N VAL A 141 25.73 -2.80 8.78
CA VAL A 141 26.37 -3.41 7.61
C VAL A 141 26.10 -4.90 7.66
N VAL A 142 25.56 -5.45 6.58
CA VAL A 142 25.17 -6.86 6.46
C VAL A 142 26.31 -7.67 5.83
N SER A 143 26.96 -7.09 4.82
CA SER A 143 28.10 -7.71 4.14
C SER A 143 29.06 -6.63 3.66
N CYS A 144 30.36 -6.89 3.72
CA CYS A 144 31.38 -5.95 3.29
C CYS A 144 32.65 -6.67 2.85
N THR A 145 33.08 -6.40 1.62
CA THR A 145 34.39 -6.80 1.07
C THR A 145 35.30 -5.60 0.84
N ILE A 146 34.80 -4.37 1.07
CA ILE A 146 35.59 -3.14 0.98
C ILE A 146 36.56 -3.04 2.16
N THR A 147 37.83 -2.79 1.85
CA THR A 147 38.92 -2.51 2.79
C THR A 147 39.35 -1.05 2.70
N ALA A 148 40.15 -0.57 3.66
CA ALA A 148 40.73 0.78 3.56
C ALA A 148 41.62 0.93 2.31
N SER A 149 42.45 -0.08 2.00
CA SER A 149 43.32 -0.09 0.82
C SER A 149 42.54 0.01 -0.48
N THR A 150 41.49 -0.80 -0.68
CA THR A 150 40.66 -0.74 -1.91
C THR A 150 40.00 0.62 -2.13
N VAL A 151 39.73 1.39 -1.07
CA VAL A 151 39.21 2.75 -1.18
C VAL A 151 40.30 3.75 -1.57
N LEU A 152 41.53 3.58 -1.05
CA LEU A 152 42.68 4.45 -1.32
C LEU A 152 43.27 4.21 -2.71
N ASP A 153 43.37 2.95 -3.12
CA ASP A 153 43.98 2.50 -4.38
C ASP A 153 43.04 2.66 -5.59
N ARG A 154 41.83 3.20 -5.37
CA ARG A 154 40.85 3.37 -6.45
C ARG A 154 41.41 4.32 -7.51
N PRO A 155 41.34 3.98 -8.81
CA PRO A 155 41.83 4.85 -9.87
C PRO A 155 41.09 6.19 -9.80
N ALA A 156 41.85 7.29 -9.81
CA ALA A 156 41.29 8.63 -9.90
C ALA A 156 40.43 8.73 -11.16
N ALA A 157 39.12 8.64 -11.00
CA ALA A 157 38.22 8.85 -12.12
C ALA A 157 38.39 10.31 -12.54
N ARG A 158 38.86 10.55 -13.78
CA ARG A 158 38.85 11.87 -14.39
C ARG A 158 37.45 12.44 -14.20
N ALA A 159 37.35 13.48 -13.35
CA ALA A 159 36.11 14.13 -13.02
C ALA A 159 35.51 14.69 -14.30
N THR A 160 34.68 13.91 -14.98
CA THR A 160 33.76 14.45 -15.97
C THR A 160 32.81 15.31 -15.17
N ARG A 161 33.10 16.61 -15.10
CA ARG A 161 32.24 17.65 -14.51
C ARG A 161 30.89 17.57 -15.21
N ARG A 162 30.02 16.68 -14.73
CA ARG A 162 28.58 16.75 -14.97
C ARG A 162 28.13 17.97 -14.16
N GLN A 163 28.16 19.14 -14.80
CA GLN A 163 27.57 20.36 -14.26
C GLN A 163 26.18 20.01 -13.71
N GLY A 164 25.99 20.35 -12.44
CA GLY A 164 24.98 19.78 -11.59
C GLY A 164 23.58 20.17 -12.03
N ARG A 165 22.83 19.19 -12.56
CA ARG A 165 21.38 19.19 -12.45
C ARG A 165 21.05 18.76 -11.02
N SER A 166 20.74 19.74 -10.17
CA SER A 166 20.30 19.49 -8.80
C SER A 166 19.08 18.57 -8.81
N SER A 167 19.28 17.39 -8.22
CA SER A 167 18.28 16.34 -8.06
C SER A 167 17.38 16.66 -6.86
N ALA A 168 16.36 17.47 -7.10
CA ALA A 168 15.25 17.61 -6.16
C ALA A 168 14.24 16.46 -6.37
N ARG A 169 14.30 15.51 -5.43
CA ARG A 169 13.25 14.60 -4.92
C ARG A 169 12.54 13.67 -5.93
N LEU A 170 13.01 12.42 -5.95
CA LEU A 170 12.33 11.22 -6.44
C LEU A 170 11.49 10.59 -5.32
N GLY A 171 10.22 10.27 -5.62
CA GLY A 171 9.35 9.50 -4.74
C GLY A 171 7.90 9.42 -5.23
N ALA A 172 7.64 8.77 -6.37
CA ALA A 172 6.35 8.16 -6.71
C ALA A 172 6.52 7.21 -7.90
N THR A 173 6.21 5.94 -7.71
CA THR A 173 6.21 4.89 -8.73
C THR A 173 4.97 5.01 -9.61
N GLY A 174 5.21 5.19 -10.90
CA GLY A 174 4.27 5.50 -11.96
C GLY A 174 5.00 6.50 -12.83
N SER A 175 5.34 6.11 -14.06
CA SER A 175 6.27 6.84 -14.96
C SER A 175 6.32 8.33 -14.65
N PRO A 176 7.47 8.89 -14.20
CA PRO A 176 7.50 10.22 -13.64
C PRO A 176 7.16 11.16 -14.77
N GLY A 177 5.94 11.67 -14.74
CA GLY A 177 5.63 12.79 -15.59
C GLY A 177 6.68 13.84 -15.36
N THR A 178 7.17 14.44 -16.44
CA THR A 178 8.16 15.52 -16.38
C THR A 178 7.73 16.55 -15.32
N ARG A 179 8.66 17.33 -14.74
CA ARG A 179 8.29 18.40 -13.78
C ARG A 179 7.15 19.29 -14.33
N SER A 180 7.17 19.51 -15.64
CA SER A 180 6.10 20.15 -16.40
C SER A 180 4.75 19.42 -16.35
N GLU A 181 4.71 18.08 -16.42
CA GLU A 181 3.47 17.31 -16.28
C GLU A 181 2.90 17.36 -14.85
N SER A 182 3.75 17.37 -13.83
CA SER A 182 3.28 17.53 -12.43
C SER A 182 2.70 18.93 -12.19
N GLU A 183 3.38 19.97 -12.66
CA GLU A 183 2.90 21.35 -12.60
C GLU A 183 1.64 21.57 -13.44
N PHE A 184 1.57 20.91 -14.60
CA PHE A 184 0.38 20.94 -15.46
C PHE A 184 -0.79 20.20 -14.80
N GLY A 185 -0.56 19.02 -14.22
CA GLY A 185 -1.57 18.27 -13.48
C GLY A 185 -2.13 19.03 -12.29
N LEU A 186 -1.26 19.74 -11.55
CA LEU A 186 -1.67 20.67 -10.50
C LEU A 186 -2.47 21.85 -11.06
N SER A 187 -2.00 22.46 -12.15
CA SER A 187 -2.72 23.56 -12.82
C SER A 187 -4.13 23.13 -13.24
N CYS A 188 -4.28 21.93 -13.82
CA CYS A 188 -5.59 21.37 -14.13
C CYS A 188 -6.43 21.12 -12.87
N ALA A 189 -5.83 20.69 -11.77
CA ALA A 189 -6.54 20.51 -10.50
C ALA A 189 -7.04 21.86 -9.92
N LEU A 190 -6.20 22.90 -9.95
CA LEU A 190 -6.53 24.25 -9.49
C LEU A 190 -7.60 24.91 -10.38
N ALA A 191 -7.51 24.74 -11.70
CA ALA A 191 -8.52 25.22 -12.66
C ALA A 191 -9.88 24.55 -12.41
N ARG A 192 -9.92 23.22 -12.25
CA ARG A 192 -11.13 22.47 -11.86
C ARG A 192 -11.67 22.85 -10.49
N ALA A 193 -10.79 23.29 -9.58
CA ALA A 193 -11.18 23.79 -8.27
C ALA A 193 -11.73 25.23 -8.31
N GLY A 194 -11.70 25.90 -9.47
CA GLY A 194 -12.19 27.25 -9.66
C GLY A 194 -11.26 28.32 -9.07
N TYR A 195 -9.98 28.01 -8.87
CA TYR A 195 -9.03 29.01 -8.39
C TYR A 195 -8.91 30.12 -9.43
N ASN A 196 -8.91 31.37 -8.96
CA ASN A 196 -8.50 32.48 -9.82
C ASN A 196 -6.98 32.41 -10.05
N THR A 197 -6.52 33.13 -11.07
CA THR A 197 -5.12 33.07 -11.53
C THR A 197 -4.12 33.47 -10.45
N GLU A 198 -4.46 34.41 -9.58
CA GLU A 198 -3.60 34.85 -8.48
C GLU A 198 -3.44 33.76 -7.40
N ALA A 199 -4.55 33.15 -6.99
CA ALA A 199 -4.54 32.08 -6.01
C ALA A 199 -3.84 30.83 -6.55
N ALA A 200 -4.13 30.45 -7.80
CA ALA A 200 -3.48 29.32 -8.45
C ALA A 200 -1.97 29.56 -8.63
N TRP A 201 -1.57 30.79 -8.96
CA TRP A 201 -0.16 31.15 -9.07
C TRP A 201 0.58 31.04 -7.73
N ARG A 202 0.00 31.51 -6.62
CA ARG A 202 0.60 31.37 -5.28
C ARG A 202 0.87 29.90 -4.93
N GLU A 203 -0.08 29.02 -5.21
CA GLU A 203 0.08 27.58 -4.98
C GLU A 203 1.21 27.00 -5.84
N VAL A 204 1.23 27.29 -7.15
CA VAL A 204 2.26 26.80 -8.07
C VAL A 204 3.64 27.36 -7.74
N GLN A 205 3.72 28.64 -7.36
CA GLN A 205 4.96 29.32 -6.98
C GLN A 205 5.56 28.73 -5.70
N SER A 206 4.73 28.41 -4.71
CA SER A 206 5.17 27.84 -3.42
C SER A 206 5.91 26.51 -3.56
N LEU A 207 5.70 25.79 -4.67
CA LEU A 207 6.35 24.52 -4.95
C LEU A 207 7.77 24.65 -5.50
N GLY A 208 8.20 25.86 -5.89
CA GLY A 208 9.55 26.10 -6.41
C GLY A 208 9.86 25.34 -7.71
N GLY A 209 8.87 25.21 -8.59
CA GLY A 209 8.96 24.49 -9.86
C GLY A 209 9.46 25.33 -11.06
N LYS A 210 9.49 24.73 -12.26
CA LYS A 210 9.85 25.40 -13.54
C LYS A 210 8.99 26.64 -13.78
N SER A 211 7.71 26.56 -13.45
CA SER A 211 6.79 27.69 -13.52
C SER A 211 7.22 28.83 -12.60
N ALA A 212 7.66 28.53 -11.37
CA ALA A 212 8.20 29.52 -10.43
C ALA A 212 9.47 30.19 -10.98
N ASP A 213 10.40 29.40 -11.54
CA ASP A 213 11.64 29.90 -12.15
C ASP A 213 11.40 30.81 -13.37
N ARG A 214 10.40 30.48 -14.19
CA ARG A 214 10.07 31.22 -15.42
C ARG A 214 9.10 32.39 -15.20
N GLY A 215 8.54 32.48 -14.00
CA GLY A 215 7.60 33.52 -13.61
C GLY A 215 6.17 33.31 -14.10
N ARG A 216 5.28 34.10 -13.51
CA ARG A 216 3.82 34.00 -13.65
C ARG A 216 3.33 34.08 -15.09
N ASN A 217 3.90 34.99 -15.88
CA ASN A 217 3.47 35.22 -17.26
C ASN A 217 3.71 33.98 -18.14
N TRP A 218 4.84 33.31 -17.94
CA TRP A 218 5.16 32.07 -18.64
C TRP A 218 4.18 30.96 -18.26
N TRP A 219 3.96 30.73 -16.97
CA TRP A 219 3.01 29.72 -16.48
C TRP A 219 1.60 29.99 -16.98
N THR A 220 1.15 31.24 -16.92
CA THR A 220 -0.18 31.65 -17.39
C THR A 220 -0.35 31.28 -18.86
N ARG A 221 0.62 31.66 -19.71
CA ARG A 221 0.58 31.42 -21.16
C ARG A 221 0.65 29.94 -21.53
N TYR A 222 1.53 29.16 -20.91
CA TYR A 222 1.84 27.80 -21.41
C TYR A 222 1.20 26.66 -20.63
N MET A 223 0.74 26.89 -19.39
CA MET A 223 0.10 25.86 -18.57
C MET A 223 -1.32 26.24 -18.18
N TRP A 224 -1.51 27.45 -17.65
CA TRP A 224 -2.80 27.85 -17.07
C TRP A 224 -3.91 27.95 -18.12
N VAL A 225 -3.65 28.54 -19.29
CA VAL A 225 -4.66 28.59 -20.38
C VAL A 225 -5.13 27.20 -20.76
N SER A 226 -4.20 26.26 -20.94
CA SER A 226 -4.53 24.87 -21.30
C SER A 226 -5.32 24.19 -20.19
N ALA A 227 -4.94 24.38 -18.92
CA ALA A 227 -5.66 23.85 -17.76
C ALA A 227 -7.10 24.39 -17.65
N VAL A 228 -7.28 25.71 -17.82
CA VAL A 228 -8.60 26.36 -17.80
C VAL A 228 -9.45 25.92 -18.98
N SER A 229 -8.85 25.73 -20.16
CA SER A 229 -9.56 25.27 -21.36
C SER A 229 -10.00 23.80 -21.24
N ILE A 230 -9.17 22.95 -20.63
CA ILE A 230 -9.53 21.56 -20.31
C ILE A 230 -10.66 21.54 -19.29
N ALA A 231 -10.57 22.32 -18.21
CA ALA A 231 -11.64 22.42 -17.22
C ALA A 231 -12.96 22.89 -17.86
N ALA A 232 -12.92 23.94 -18.67
CA ALA A 232 -14.09 24.42 -19.41
C ALA A 232 -14.69 23.38 -20.38
N ALA A 233 -13.85 22.56 -21.00
CA ALA A 233 -14.29 21.50 -21.91
C ALA A 233 -14.95 20.33 -21.14
N GLU A 234 -14.37 19.95 -20.00
CA GLU A 234 -14.92 18.95 -19.07
C GLU A 234 -16.24 19.42 -18.42
N ASP A 235 -16.38 20.73 -18.22
CA ASP A 235 -17.61 21.38 -17.74
C ASP A 235 -18.69 21.50 -18.84
N GLY A 236 -18.37 21.12 -20.08
CA GLY A 236 -19.32 21.12 -21.19
C GLY A 236 -19.69 22.53 -21.67
N LEU A 237 -18.87 23.53 -21.38
CA LEU A 237 -19.11 24.89 -21.83
C LEU A 237 -19.08 24.96 -23.36
N ASP A 238 -19.93 25.82 -23.91
CA ASP A 238 -19.78 26.21 -25.31
C ASP A 238 -18.50 27.04 -25.51
N GLU A 239 -18.10 27.21 -26.76
CA GLU A 239 -16.86 27.92 -27.09
C GLU A 239 -16.87 29.38 -26.62
N SER A 240 -18.04 30.04 -26.61
CA SER A 240 -18.14 31.44 -26.20
C SER A 240 -17.92 31.59 -24.70
N ALA A 241 -18.58 30.75 -23.90
CA ALA A 241 -18.44 30.71 -22.45
C ALA A 241 -17.02 30.29 -22.03
N ALA A 242 -16.46 29.26 -22.67
CA ALA A 242 -15.10 28.82 -22.42
C ALA A 242 -14.07 29.91 -22.76
N TRP A 243 -14.29 30.67 -23.85
CA TRP A 243 -13.44 31.80 -24.22
C TRP A 243 -13.48 32.91 -23.18
N GLN A 244 -14.66 33.29 -22.70
CA GLN A 244 -14.78 34.32 -21.66
C GLN A 244 -14.08 33.91 -20.37
N GLN A 245 -14.19 32.63 -19.98
CA GLN A 245 -13.48 32.08 -18.82
C GLN A 245 -11.96 32.12 -19.02
N ALA A 246 -11.46 31.68 -20.18
CA ALA A 246 -10.04 31.73 -20.51
C ALA A 246 -9.48 33.15 -20.52
N ARG A 247 -10.22 34.11 -21.10
CA ARG A 247 -9.86 35.54 -21.16
C ARG A 247 -9.79 36.17 -19.76
N ARG A 248 -10.74 35.87 -18.87
CA ARG A 248 -10.71 36.34 -17.47
C ARG A 248 -9.54 35.73 -16.70
N ALA A 249 -9.27 34.45 -16.91
CA ALA A 249 -8.18 33.75 -16.24
C ALA A 249 -6.79 34.14 -16.81
N CYS A 250 -6.71 34.53 -18.07
CA CYS A 250 -5.44 34.76 -18.77
C CYS A 250 -5.53 36.05 -19.61
N PRO A 251 -5.38 37.24 -19.00
CA PRO A 251 -5.66 38.52 -19.67
C PRO A 251 -4.86 38.83 -20.95
N PRO A 252 -3.60 38.38 -21.16
CA PRO A 252 -2.87 38.71 -22.40
C PRO A 252 -3.09 37.70 -23.55
N ILE A 253 -4.12 36.84 -23.52
CA ILE A 253 -4.31 35.82 -24.56
C ILE A 253 -5.25 36.31 -25.67
N SER A 254 -4.97 35.95 -26.92
CA SER A 254 -5.85 36.21 -28.05
C SER A 254 -6.70 34.98 -28.39
N ARG A 255 -7.92 35.21 -28.92
CA ARG A 255 -8.84 34.13 -29.29
C ARG A 255 -8.23 33.21 -30.35
N ARG A 256 -7.49 33.78 -31.31
CA ARG A 256 -6.78 33.05 -32.37
C ARG A 256 -5.80 32.03 -31.80
N TRP A 257 -5.09 32.37 -30.72
CA TRP A 257 -4.13 31.46 -30.09
C TRP A 257 -4.80 30.40 -29.20
N TRP A 258 -5.91 30.74 -28.55
CA TRP A 258 -6.66 29.84 -27.67
C TRP A 258 -7.47 28.78 -28.43
N ALA A 259 -8.06 29.13 -29.57
CA ALA A 259 -9.00 28.24 -30.29
C ALA A 259 -8.44 26.84 -30.62
N PRO A 260 -7.16 26.66 -31.02
CA PRO A 260 -6.58 25.32 -31.19
C PRO A 260 -6.49 24.49 -29.89
N VAL A 261 -6.19 25.14 -28.75
CA VAL A 261 -6.14 24.49 -27.42
C VAL A 261 -7.54 24.02 -27.02
N TRP A 262 -8.55 24.86 -27.25
CA TRP A 262 -9.96 24.53 -27.02
C TRP A 262 -10.44 23.34 -27.86
N LYS A 263 -10.15 23.33 -29.17
CA LYS A 263 -10.52 22.21 -30.05
C LYS A 263 -9.94 20.89 -29.56
N ARG A 264 -8.68 20.86 -29.13
CA ARG A 264 -8.02 19.67 -28.56
C ARG A 264 -8.67 19.25 -27.24
N ALA A 265 -8.83 20.19 -26.31
CA ALA A 265 -9.47 19.93 -25.01
C ALA A 265 -10.89 19.36 -25.17
N ARG A 266 -11.67 19.91 -26.11
CA ARG A 266 -13.04 19.43 -26.41
C ARG A 266 -13.05 18.06 -27.08
N ALA A 267 -12.05 17.72 -27.89
CA ALA A 267 -11.92 16.39 -28.49
C ALA A 267 -11.50 15.34 -27.45
N GLU A 268 -10.53 15.66 -26.59
CA GLU A 268 -10.06 14.79 -25.50
C GLU A 268 -11.16 14.57 -24.44
N ALA A 269 -11.95 15.60 -24.12
CA ALA A 269 -13.09 15.49 -23.21
C ALA A 269 -14.21 14.56 -23.72
N LYS A 270 -14.27 14.28 -25.04
CA LYS A 270 -15.20 13.30 -25.62
C LYS A 270 -14.71 11.86 -25.45
N THR A 271 -13.40 11.63 -25.32
CA THR A 271 -12.79 10.29 -25.34
C THR A 271 -12.30 9.82 -23.97
N ASP A 272 -11.84 10.72 -23.08
CA ASP A 272 -11.33 10.34 -21.76
C ASP A 272 -12.44 10.43 -20.68
N ARG A 273 -12.66 9.32 -19.97
CA ARG A 273 -13.70 9.17 -18.92
C ARG A 273 -13.51 10.20 -17.80
N PRO A 274 -14.60 10.64 -17.13
CA PRO A 274 -14.59 11.77 -16.21
C PRO A 274 -13.76 11.48 -14.95
N ARG A 275 -12.52 11.98 -14.90
CA ARG A 275 -11.68 11.94 -13.69
C ARG A 275 -12.21 12.93 -12.66
N ARG A 276 -12.83 12.42 -11.58
CA ARG A 276 -13.27 13.19 -10.38
C ARG A 276 -13.91 14.54 -10.72
N ARG A 277 -15.19 14.50 -11.13
CA ARG A 277 -16.07 15.65 -10.90
C ARG A 277 -16.16 15.95 -9.40
N ARG A 278 -16.16 17.23 -9.08
CA ARG A 278 -16.46 17.77 -7.74
C ARG A 278 -17.80 17.19 -7.27
N ILE A 279 -17.93 16.93 -5.96
CA ILE A 279 -19.24 16.85 -5.30
C ILE A 279 -19.76 18.27 -5.27
N ALA A 280 -20.36 18.66 -6.38
CA ALA A 280 -21.48 19.55 -6.33
C ALA A 280 -22.68 18.67 -5.88
N SER A 281 -23.20 18.87 -4.65
CA SER A 281 -24.57 18.49 -4.29
C SER A 281 -25.57 19.30 -5.12
N ALA A 282 -25.85 18.80 -6.34
CA ALA A 282 -27.18 18.85 -6.94
C ALA A 282 -28.18 18.88 -5.79
N ALA A 283 -28.78 20.03 -5.46
CA ALA A 283 -30.02 20.06 -4.71
C ALA A 283 -30.92 19.28 -5.63
N ALA A 284 -31.03 18.00 -5.31
CA ALA A 284 -31.87 17.09 -6.03
C ALA A 284 -33.24 17.76 -6.01
N ASP A 285 -33.83 17.95 -7.19
CA ASP A 285 -35.18 18.48 -7.23
C ASP A 285 -36.12 17.57 -6.42
N ALA A 286 -37.30 18.08 -6.05
CA ALA A 286 -38.23 17.32 -5.22
C ALA A 286 -38.58 15.94 -5.83
N ALA A 287 -38.59 15.83 -7.17
CA ALA A 287 -38.85 14.59 -7.88
C ALA A 287 -37.67 13.59 -7.80
N GLN A 288 -36.43 14.06 -7.80
CA GLN A 288 -35.24 13.24 -7.57
C GLN A 288 -35.15 12.78 -6.11
N LEU A 289 -35.48 13.64 -5.15
CA LEU A 289 -35.53 13.26 -3.73
C LEU A 289 -36.60 12.20 -3.48
N GLN A 290 -37.81 12.36 -4.03
CA GLN A 290 -38.86 11.37 -3.91
C GLN A 290 -38.43 10.02 -4.50
N ARG A 291 -37.83 10.02 -5.71
CA ARG A 291 -37.27 8.81 -6.32
C ARG A 291 -36.19 8.15 -5.45
N ILE A 292 -35.33 8.93 -4.80
CA ILE A 292 -34.32 8.38 -3.89
C ILE A 292 -34.99 7.69 -2.70
N GLU A 293 -36.05 8.26 -2.14
CA GLU A 293 -36.83 7.62 -1.06
C GLU A 293 -37.56 6.36 -1.53
N ASP A 294 -38.13 6.36 -2.73
CA ASP A 294 -38.78 5.17 -3.32
C ASP A 294 -37.77 4.01 -3.46
N TYR A 295 -36.55 4.30 -3.94
CA TYR A 295 -35.46 3.31 -3.99
C TYR A 295 -35.05 2.83 -2.59
N ARG A 296 -35.00 3.73 -1.59
CA ARG A 296 -34.66 3.36 -0.20
C ARG A 296 -35.72 2.45 0.39
N ALA A 297 -37.00 2.76 0.20
CA ALA A 297 -38.12 1.96 0.65
C ALA A 297 -38.12 0.58 -0.03
N GLY A 298 -37.93 0.53 -1.35
CA GLY A 298 -37.81 -0.72 -2.10
C GLY A 298 -36.66 -1.60 -1.59
N PHE A 299 -35.46 -1.04 -1.40
CA PHE A 299 -34.34 -1.80 -0.83
C PHE A 299 -34.59 -2.25 0.62
N ALA A 300 -35.24 -1.42 1.44
CA ALA A 300 -35.54 -1.78 2.83
C ALA A 300 -36.52 -2.97 2.90
N ALA A 301 -37.56 -2.96 2.07
CA ALA A 301 -38.52 -4.06 1.93
C ALA A 301 -37.82 -5.34 1.46
N ALA A 302 -37.06 -5.26 0.36
CA ALA A 302 -36.36 -6.42 -0.21
C ALA A 302 -35.32 -7.01 0.77
N VAL A 303 -34.62 -6.17 1.55
CA VAL A 303 -33.66 -6.65 2.57
C VAL A 303 -34.37 -7.31 3.77
N ALA A 304 -35.59 -6.88 4.12
CA ALA A 304 -36.36 -7.49 5.19
C ALA A 304 -36.82 -8.92 4.85
N GLU A 305 -37.09 -9.18 3.57
CA GLU A 305 -37.53 -10.49 3.06
C GLU A 305 -36.39 -11.50 2.88
N LEU A 306 -35.12 -11.08 3.00
CA LEU A 306 -33.98 -12.00 2.86
C LEU A 306 -33.96 -13.07 3.97
N PRO A 307 -33.95 -14.37 3.62
CA PRO A 307 -34.00 -15.46 4.59
C PRO A 307 -32.71 -15.58 5.39
N ALA A 308 -32.83 -15.98 6.67
CA ALA A 308 -31.75 -16.48 7.53
C ALA A 308 -30.45 -15.63 7.58
N MET A 309 -30.56 -14.29 7.54
CA MET A 309 -29.40 -13.40 7.65
C MET A 309 -29.14 -12.96 9.10
N ASP A 310 -27.86 -12.92 9.50
CA ASP A 310 -27.44 -12.29 10.76
C ASP A 310 -27.99 -10.84 10.85
N PRO A 311 -28.68 -10.46 11.94
CA PRO A 311 -29.32 -9.15 12.06
C PRO A 311 -28.36 -7.96 11.93
N ARG A 312 -27.09 -8.11 12.32
CA ARG A 312 -26.09 -7.03 12.21
C ARG A 312 -25.63 -6.87 10.77
N PHE A 313 -25.41 -7.99 10.08
CA PHE A 313 -25.08 -7.97 8.66
C PHE A 313 -26.25 -7.44 7.82
N ARG A 314 -27.50 -7.77 8.17
CA ARG A 314 -28.70 -7.21 7.54
C ARG A 314 -28.75 -5.69 7.58
N LYS A 315 -28.45 -5.10 8.75
CA LYS A 315 -28.31 -3.64 8.89
C LYS A 315 -27.21 -3.06 7.99
N SER A 316 -26.13 -3.82 7.77
CA SER A 316 -25.02 -3.40 6.92
C SER A 316 -25.38 -3.45 5.43
N VAL A 317 -26.12 -4.46 4.99
CA VAL A 317 -26.67 -4.55 3.63
C VAL A 317 -27.66 -3.41 3.38
N ALA A 318 -28.62 -3.20 4.29
CA ALA A 318 -29.58 -2.11 4.21
C ALA A 318 -28.89 -0.73 4.12
N ALA A 319 -27.90 -0.47 4.98
CA ALA A 319 -27.17 0.80 4.97
C ALA A 319 -26.37 1.03 3.68
N ALA A 320 -25.74 -0.01 3.13
CA ALA A 320 -25.02 0.07 1.86
C ALA A 320 -25.96 0.37 0.68
N LEU A 321 -27.11 -0.30 0.61
CA LEU A 321 -28.10 -0.10 -0.46
C LEU A 321 -28.81 1.26 -0.32
N HIS A 322 -29.18 1.66 0.89
CA HIS A 322 -29.72 3.00 1.17
C HIS A 322 -28.77 4.12 0.73
N ALA A 323 -27.46 3.93 0.93
CA ALA A 323 -26.43 4.86 0.44
C ALA A 323 -26.26 4.84 -1.08
N LEU A 324 -26.56 3.71 -1.73
CA LEU A 324 -26.48 3.49 -3.17
C LEU A 324 -27.69 4.05 -3.94
N SER A 325 -28.85 4.20 -3.30
CA SER A 325 -30.08 4.78 -3.89
C SER A 325 -29.83 6.14 -4.54
N ALA A 326 -29.07 7.02 -3.88
CA ALA A 326 -28.74 8.33 -4.44
C ALA A 326 -27.87 8.23 -5.72
N PRO A 327 -26.75 7.50 -5.75
CA PRO A 327 -26.01 7.21 -6.98
C PRO A 327 -26.84 6.56 -8.09
N LEU A 328 -27.78 5.66 -7.77
CA LEU A 328 -28.66 5.02 -8.77
C LEU A 328 -29.51 6.07 -9.51
N VAL A 329 -30.16 6.96 -8.76
CA VAL A 329 -31.01 8.02 -9.34
C VAL A 329 -30.20 9.12 -10.04
N THR A 330 -29.05 9.51 -9.48
CA THR A 330 -28.33 10.73 -9.92
C THR A 330 -27.13 10.48 -10.84
N ARG A 331 -26.61 9.25 -10.89
CA ARG A 331 -25.34 8.92 -11.58
C ARG A 331 -25.40 7.60 -12.35
N GLY A 332 -26.60 7.08 -12.63
CA GLY A 332 -26.76 5.75 -13.24
C GLY A 332 -26.06 4.65 -12.43
N GLY A 333 -26.05 4.78 -11.11
CA GLY A 333 -25.45 3.84 -10.17
C GLY A 333 -23.93 3.80 -10.14
N SER A 334 -23.23 4.69 -10.84
CA SER A 334 -21.77 4.75 -10.82
C SER A 334 -21.25 5.34 -9.50
N VAL A 335 -20.57 4.52 -8.70
CA VAL A 335 -19.99 4.95 -7.41
C VAL A 335 -18.69 4.18 -7.12
N SER A 336 -17.74 4.82 -6.44
CA SER A 336 -16.55 4.12 -5.92
C SER A 336 -16.85 3.49 -4.57
N ASP A 337 -16.25 2.34 -4.27
CA ASP A 337 -16.33 1.68 -2.95
C ASP A 337 -16.08 2.64 -1.77
N ARG A 338 -15.18 3.61 -1.97
CA ARG A 338 -14.81 4.58 -0.93
C ARG A 338 -15.89 5.64 -0.71
N ASP A 339 -16.48 6.15 -1.78
CA ASP A 339 -17.60 7.10 -1.67
C ASP A 339 -18.80 6.40 -1.02
N LEU A 340 -19.08 5.17 -1.46
CA LEU A 340 -20.17 4.38 -0.87
C LEU A 340 -19.91 4.03 0.60
N SER A 341 -18.68 3.70 0.99
CA SER A 341 -18.32 3.47 2.40
C SER A 341 -18.53 4.71 3.28
N LEU A 342 -18.22 5.90 2.75
CA LEU A 342 -18.44 7.15 3.48
C LEU A 342 -19.94 7.46 3.62
N ARG A 343 -20.73 7.23 2.56
CA ARG A 343 -22.18 7.46 2.56
C ARG A 343 -22.94 6.46 3.43
N ALA A 344 -22.51 5.20 3.45
CA ALA A 344 -23.11 4.15 4.25
C ALA A 344 -22.65 4.15 5.71
N LEU A 345 -21.60 4.93 6.05
CA LEU A 345 -20.93 4.91 7.36
C LEU A 345 -20.44 3.50 7.75
N LEU A 346 -19.99 2.73 6.75
CA LEU A 346 -19.46 1.38 6.91
C LEU A 346 -17.99 1.36 6.50
N ASP A 347 -17.21 0.42 7.03
CA ASP A 347 -15.87 0.21 6.50
C ASP A 347 -15.93 -0.36 5.08
N LYS A 348 -14.89 -0.09 4.28
CA LYS A 348 -14.83 -0.49 2.86
C LYS A 348 -14.99 -2.00 2.65
N LYS A 349 -14.49 -2.83 3.59
CA LYS A 349 -14.58 -4.30 3.48
C LYS A 349 -16.03 -4.75 3.72
N THR A 350 -16.70 -4.18 4.71
CA THR A 350 -18.13 -4.46 4.99
C THR A 350 -19.02 -4.00 3.85
N VAL A 351 -18.77 -2.82 3.25
CA VAL A 351 -19.49 -2.41 2.02
C VAL A 351 -19.30 -3.41 0.90
N ARG A 352 -18.07 -3.84 0.60
CA ARG A 352 -17.83 -4.84 -0.45
C ARG A 352 -18.56 -6.15 -0.19
N LYS A 353 -18.53 -6.64 1.06
CA LYS A 353 -19.24 -7.86 1.46
C LYS A 353 -20.75 -7.69 1.31
N ALA A 354 -21.29 -6.55 1.73
CA ALA A 354 -22.71 -6.22 1.60
C ALA A 354 -23.16 -6.12 0.15
N LEU A 355 -22.38 -5.46 -0.72
CA LEU A 355 -22.67 -5.37 -2.15
C LEU A 355 -22.55 -6.71 -2.86
N SER A 356 -21.55 -7.53 -2.52
CA SER A 356 -21.45 -8.89 -3.05
C SER A 356 -22.70 -9.68 -2.70
N TYR A 357 -23.11 -9.66 -1.42
CA TYR A 357 -24.31 -10.35 -0.98
C TYR A 357 -25.57 -9.84 -1.68
N ALA A 358 -25.70 -8.52 -1.86
CA ALA A 358 -26.82 -7.91 -2.56
C ALA A 358 -26.87 -8.29 -4.04
N ILE A 359 -25.72 -8.47 -4.69
CA ILE A 359 -25.63 -9.03 -6.06
C ILE A 359 -26.06 -10.49 -6.05
N ASP A 360 -25.54 -11.30 -5.12
CA ASP A 360 -25.86 -12.73 -5.02
C ASP A 360 -27.36 -13.00 -4.81
N HIS A 361 -28.09 -12.03 -4.23
CA HIS A 361 -29.53 -12.09 -3.99
C HIS A 361 -30.35 -11.24 -4.97
N ASN A 362 -29.74 -10.81 -6.09
CA ASN A 362 -30.41 -10.05 -7.16
C ASN A 362 -31.09 -8.76 -6.69
N LEU A 363 -30.61 -8.15 -5.61
CA LEU A 363 -31.10 -6.85 -5.15
C LEU A 363 -30.53 -5.72 -6.01
N ILE A 364 -29.31 -5.90 -6.50
CA ILE A 364 -28.63 -5.01 -7.44
C ILE A 364 -27.89 -5.84 -8.49
N ILE A 365 -27.71 -5.28 -9.68
CA ILE A 365 -26.89 -5.88 -10.75
C ILE A 365 -25.65 -5.02 -10.94
N ARG A 366 -24.51 -5.64 -11.21
CA ARG A 366 -23.29 -4.92 -11.58
C ARG A 366 -23.24 -4.75 -13.10
N ASN A 367 -23.51 -3.54 -13.60
CA ASN A 367 -23.51 -3.28 -15.05
C ASN A 367 -22.07 -3.16 -15.59
N HIS A 368 -21.20 -2.34 -14.96
CA HIS A 368 -19.84 -2.11 -15.46
C HIS A 368 -18.78 -2.04 -14.35
N GLU A 369 -17.59 -2.57 -14.61
CA GLU A 369 -16.43 -2.51 -13.70
C GLU A 369 -15.26 -1.76 -14.36
N TYR A 370 -14.90 -0.59 -13.82
CA TYR A 370 -13.75 0.16 -14.30
C TYR A 370 -12.50 -0.25 -13.51
N LYS A 371 -11.68 -1.15 -14.07
CA LYS A 371 -10.39 -1.56 -13.48
C LYS A 371 -9.24 -0.71 -14.00
N GLY A 372 -8.31 -0.32 -13.11
CA GLY A 372 -6.97 0.16 -13.53
C GLY A 372 -6.43 1.43 -12.89
N GLY A 373 -6.86 1.83 -11.69
CA GLY A 373 -6.18 2.96 -11.02
C GLY A 373 -6.69 3.31 -9.62
N ALA A 374 -6.18 4.41 -9.04
CA ALA A 374 -6.52 4.89 -7.70
C ALA A 374 -8.01 5.37 -7.52
N LYS A 375 -8.88 5.00 -8.45
CA LYS A 375 -10.30 5.38 -8.56
C LYS A 375 -11.10 4.27 -9.27
N ASP A 376 -11.04 3.04 -8.75
CA ASP A 376 -11.98 2.00 -9.18
C ASP A 376 -13.41 2.47 -8.85
N CYS A 377 -14.24 2.61 -9.87
CA CYS A 377 -15.67 2.87 -9.76
C CYS A 377 -16.42 1.69 -10.37
N THR A 378 -17.55 1.35 -9.77
CA THR A 378 -18.42 0.27 -10.24
C THR A 378 -19.79 0.86 -10.51
N GLY A 379 -20.36 0.53 -11.66
CA GLY A 379 -21.73 0.87 -12.03
C GLY A 379 -22.67 -0.22 -11.53
N TYR A 380 -23.71 0.18 -10.80
CA TYR A 380 -24.76 -0.70 -10.31
C TYR A 380 -26.10 -0.33 -10.94
N GLU A 381 -26.97 -1.31 -11.09
CA GLU A 381 -28.37 -1.14 -11.49
C GLU A 381 -29.28 -1.81 -10.47
N LEU A 382 -30.57 -1.45 -10.51
CA LEU A 382 -31.57 -2.09 -9.67
C LEU A 382 -31.71 -3.55 -10.09
N GLY A 383 -31.69 -4.48 -9.13
CA GLY A 383 -31.89 -5.88 -9.40
C GLY A 383 -33.38 -6.27 -9.36
N PRO A 384 -33.76 -7.39 -9.99
CA PRO A 384 -35.15 -7.80 -10.14
C PRO A 384 -35.85 -8.14 -8.82
N ALA A 385 -35.10 -8.42 -7.74
CA ALA A 385 -35.69 -8.70 -6.42
C ALA A 385 -36.16 -7.45 -5.69
N VAL A 386 -35.99 -6.25 -6.27
CA VAL A 386 -36.44 -4.98 -5.67
C VAL A 386 -37.59 -4.42 -6.50
N THR A 387 -38.80 -4.51 -5.95
CA THR A 387 -39.99 -3.88 -6.54
C THR A 387 -40.05 -2.41 -6.12
N ILE A 388 -40.05 -1.50 -7.09
CA ILE A 388 -40.31 -0.07 -6.85
C ILE A 388 -41.59 0.29 -7.60
N THR A 389 -42.56 0.87 -6.90
CA THR A 389 -43.89 1.20 -7.43
C THR A 389 -43.87 2.39 -8.42
N ALA A 390 -42.71 2.99 -8.66
CA ALA A 390 -42.55 4.13 -9.54
C ALA A 390 -42.41 3.71 -11.01
N GLN A 391 -43.11 4.41 -11.91
CA GLN A 391 -43.01 4.17 -13.35
C GLN A 391 -41.55 4.29 -13.83
N PRO A 392 -41.04 3.35 -14.63
CA PRO A 392 -39.74 3.48 -15.25
C PRO A 392 -39.79 4.67 -16.23
N SER A 393 -39.22 5.80 -15.83
CA SER A 393 -38.99 6.89 -16.77
C SER A 393 -38.01 6.39 -17.82
N GLU A 394 -38.44 6.37 -19.09
CA GLU A 394 -37.59 6.04 -20.23
C GLU A 394 -36.21 6.69 -20.08
N THR A 395 -35.18 5.86 -20.13
CA THR A 395 -33.78 6.23 -20.03
C THR A 395 -33.35 7.03 -21.25
N SER A 396 -33.69 8.32 -21.30
CA SER A 396 -32.85 9.29 -21.99
C SER A 396 -31.70 9.62 -21.06
N SER A 397 -30.48 9.25 -21.46
CA SER A 397 -29.24 9.56 -20.72
C SER A 397 -29.11 11.08 -20.52
N PRO A 398 -29.27 11.62 -19.30
CA PRO A 398 -29.20 13.06 -19.08
C PRO A 398 -27.96 13.35 -18.24
N THR A 399 -26.82 13.51 -18.90
CA THR A 399 -25.72 14.30 -18.35
C THR A 399 -26.17 15.76 -18.16
N ARG A 400 -26.79 16.12 -17.03
CA ARG A 400 -27.06 17.54 -16.63
C ARG A 400 -27.39 17.72 -15.14
N GLY A 401 -26.62 18.61 -14.48
CA GLY A 401 -27.00 19.47 -13.33
C GLY A 401 -27.15 18.84 -11.92
N THR A 402 -26.89 19.48 -10.75
CA THR A 402 -26.33 20.81 -10.39
C THR A 402 -25.69 20.80 -8.96
N PRO A 403 -25.93 21.75 -7.98
CA PRO A 403 -25.03 22.63 -7.17
C PRO A 403 -24.26 22.07 -5.94
N HIS A 404 -24.00 22.76 -4.82
CA HIS A 404 -22.72 22.76 -4.05
C HIS A 404 -22.60 21.97 -2.71
N PRO A 405 -21.39 21.73 -2.15
CA PRO A 405 -21.16 21.00 -0.91
C PRO A 405 -21.01 21.89 0.36
N CYS A 406 -21.41 21.34 1.52
CA CYS A 406 -20.95 21.78 2.85
C CYS A 406 -20.48 20.57 3.69
N GLY A 407 -19.38 20.73 4.43
CA GLY A 407 -18.93 19.79 5.47
C GLY A 407 -17.42 19.50 5.45
N THR A 408 -16.67 20.14 6.35
CA THR A 408 -15.22 19.92 6.55
C THR A 408 -14.97 18.79 7.54
N SER A 409 -13.99 17.91 7.22
CA SER A 409 -13.53 16.84 8.13
C SER A 409 -12.24 17.25 8.84
N ASN A 410 -12.18 17.05 10.16
CA ASN A 410 -11.00 17.36 10.97
C ASN A 410 -9.95 16.24 10.82
N ALA A 411 -8.95 16.50 9.97
CA ALA A 411 -7.86 15.58 9.66
C ALA A 411 -7.06 15.11 10.90
N SER A 412 -7.02 15.91 11.97
CA SER A 412 -6.28 15.59 13.20
C SER A 412 -6.97 14.49 14.01
N ARG A 413 -8.31 14.52 14.09
CA ARG A 413 -9.12 13.48 14.74
C ARG A 413 -9.01 12.16 13.97
N LEU A 414 -9.13 12.21 12.64
CA LEU A 414 -9.00 11.03 11.78
C LEU A 414 -7.60 10.41 11.84
N ARG A 415 -6.54 11.23 11.92
CA ARG A 415 -5.16 10.75 12.12
C ARG A 415 -4.98 10.09 13.49
N ARG A 416 -5.54 10.66 14.56
CA ARG A 416 -5.42 10.11 15.92
C ARG A 416 -6.06 8.73 16.03
N THR A 417 -7.28 8.57 15.51
CA THR A 417 -7.99 7.28 15.49
C THR A 417 -7.24 6.26 14.64
N TYR A 418 -6.75 6.66 13.47
CA TYR A 418 -5.91 5.80 12.62
C TYR A 418 -4.59 5.37 13.31
N HIS A 419 -3.96 6.27 14.06
CA HIS A 419 -2.73 5.95 14.79
C HIS A 419 -2.96 4.97 15.95
N GLN A 420 -4.07 5.10 16.68
CA GLN A 420 -4.43 4.17 17.76
C GLN A 420 -4.74 2.77 17.22
N GLU A 421 -5.51 2.67 16.14
CA GLU A 421 -5.80 1.39 15.48
C GLU A 421 -4.54 0.73 14.90
N ARG A 422 -3.64 1.54 14.33
CA ARG A 422 -2.39 1.05 13.75
C ARG A 422 -1.35 0.66 14.80
N GLN A 423 -1.37 1.26 15.99
CA GLN A 423 -0.56 0.81 17.12
C GLN A 423 -1.06 -0.53 17.69
N ARG A 424 -2.39 -0.71 17.82
CA ARG A 424 -2.98 -1.99 18.22
C ARG A 424 -2.64 -3.11 17.23
N TRP A 425 -2.70 -2.82 15.93
CA TRP A 425 -2.29 -3.74 14.88
C TRP A 425 -0.79 -4.06 14.92
N ARG A 426 0.08 -3.06 15.09
CA ARG A 426 1.54 -3.26 15.16
C ARG A 426 1.98 -4.10 16.34
N ARG A 427 1.46 -3.88 17.54
CA ARG A 427 1.80 -4.73 18.72
C ARG A 427 1.40 -6.19 18.51
N ARG A 428 0.29 -6.41 17.79
CA ARG A 428 -0.11 -7.75 17.35
C ARG A 428 0.82 -8.33 16.28
N CYS A 429 1.38 -7.51 15.40
CA CYS A 429 2.39 -7.92 14.42
C CYS A 429 3.78 -8.14 15.04
N ASP A 430 4.18 -7.35 16.05
CA ASP A 430 5.48 -7.44 16.72
C ASP A 430 5.56 -8.72 17.58
N ALA A 431 4.46 -9.10 18.24
CA ALA A 431 4.33 -10.41 18.90
C ALA A 431 4.40 -11.60 17.91
N LEU A 432 4.19 -11.34 16.62
CA LEU A 432 4.29 -12.31 15.53
C LEU A 432 5.61 -12.17 14.73
N ALA A 433 6.45 -11.16 15.04
CA ALA A 433 7.68 -10.82 14.32
C ALA A 433 8.89 -11.71 14.69
N SER A 434 8.69 -12.73 15.53
CA SER A 434 9.64 -13.83 15.69
C SER A 434 9.52 -14.91 14.59
N LEU A 435 8.86 -14.59 13.46
CA LEU A 435 8.66 -15.46 12.29
C LEU A 435 9.24 -14.77 11.04
N ALA A 436 9.77 -15.54 10.08
CA ALA A 436 10.48 -15.03 8.90
C ALA A 436 9.61 -14.17 7.94
N PRO A 437 10.18 -13.28 7.11
CA PRO A 437 9.42 -12.37 6.24
C PRO A 437 8.67 -13.06 5.07
N GLY A 438 7.47 -12.58 4.71
CA GLY A 438 6.64 -13.10 3.61
C GLY A 438 5.55 -14.10 4.03
N GLU A 439 5.59 -14.47 5.31
CA GLU A 439 4.83 -15.56 5.86
C GLU A 439 3.68 -15.04 6.72
N ARG A 440 2.44 -15.14 6.23
CA ARG A 440 1.26 -14.91 7.09
C ARG A 440 1.16 -16.07 8.06
N LEU A 441 0.56 -15.89 9.24
CA LEU A 441 0.34 -17.02 10.14
C LEU A 441 -0.37 -18.17 9.43
N ALA A 442 -1.22 -17.93 8.42
CA ALA A 442 -1.88 -18.95 7.60
C ALA A 442 -0.94 -19.73 6.63
N ASN A 443 0.20 -19.17 6.22
CA ASN A 443 1.05 -19.70 5.13
C ASN A 443 2.55 -19.78 5.49
N SER A 444 2.89 -19.42 6.73
CA SER A 444 4.26 -19.37 7.26
C SER A 444 4.92 -20.74 7.41
N GLN A 445 5.99 -21.03 6.69
CA GLN A 445 6.82 -22.22 6.88
C GLN A 445 7.70 -22.20 8.13
N HIS A 446 7.87 -21.04 8.79
CA HIS A 446 8.62 -20.92 10.03
C HIS A 446 8.11 -21.91 11.09
N PRO A 447 8.99 -22.66 11.78
CA PRO A 447 8.60 -23.69 12.74
C PRO A 447 7.60 -23.19 13.80
N ALA A 448 7.86 -22.05 14.43
CA ALA A 448 6.94 -21.46 15.41
C ALA A 448 5.55 -21.14 14.85
N ALA A 449 5.45 -20.73 13.59
CA ALA A 449 4.17 -20.43 12.98
C ALA A 449 3.42 -21.70 12.58
N LYS A 450 4.13 -22.72 12.09
CA LYS A 450 3.55 -24.05 11.87
C LYS A 450 3.00 -24.60 13.18
N THR A 451 3.76 -24.48 14.27
CA THR A 451 3.37 -24.88 15.62
C THR A 451 2.11 -24.14 16.07
N LEU A 452 2.10 -22.80 15.98
CA LEU A 452 0.93 -21.97 16.29
C LEU A 452 -0.30 -22.33 15.46
N ARG A 453 -0.17 -22.50 14.14
CA ARG A 453 -1.27 -22.93 13.27
C ARG A 453 -1.79 -24.30 13.66
N SER A 454 -0.88 -25.24 13.89
CA SER A 454 -1.24 -26.62 14.19
C SER A 454 -1.99 -26.70 15.52
N LEU A 455 -1.50 -26.01 16.56
CA LEU A 455 -2.19 -25.90 17.84
C LEU A 455 -3.54 -25.20 17.72
N HIS A 456 -3.61 -24.12 16.94
CA HIS A 456 -4.86 -23.40 16.69
C HIS A 456 -5.89 -24.27 15.95
N PHE A 457 -5.47 -24.98 14.89
CA PHE A 457 -6.32 -25.90 14.15
C PHE A 457 -6.79 -27.06 15.03
N GLN A 458 -5.89 -27.67 15.82
CA GLN A 458 -6.25 -28.72 16.79
C GLN A 458 -7.26 -28.22 17.82
N ARG A 459 -7.11 -26.99 18.32
CA ARG A 459 -8.06 -26.38 19.25
C ARG A 459 -9.41 -26.16 18.57
N ILE A 460 -9.46 -25.57 17.39
CA ILE A 460 -10.71 -25.36 16.62
C ILE A 460 -11.40 -26.70 16.37
N TRP A 461 -10.68 -27.68 15.83
CA TRP A 461 -11.20 -29.02 15.54
C TRP A 461 -11.71 -29.74 16.79
N TRP A 462 -11.03 -29.58 17.94
CA TRP A 462 -11.50 -30.14 19.20
C TRP A 462 -12.77 -29.44 19.68
N THR A 463 -12.80 -28.10 19.64
CA THR A 463 -13.96 -27.31 20.07
C THR A 463 -15.16 -27.41 19.14
N SER A 464 -14.97 -27.79 17.87
CA SER A 464 -16.07 -28.02 16.92
C SER A 464 -16.75 -29.36 17.10
N ARG A 465 -16.19 -30.28 17.90
CA ARG A 465 -16.79 -31.57 18.23
C ARG A 465 -17.85 -31.43 19.31
N THR A 466 -18.86 -32.28 19.26
CA THR A 466 -19.84 -32.40 20.34
C THR A 466 -19.16 -32.93 21.61
N ARG A 467 -19.77 -32.68 22.78
CA ARG A 467 -19.24 -33.19 24.07
C ARG A 467 -19.09 -34.71 24.07
N GLU A 468 -20.05 -35.42 23.48
CA GLU A 468 -20.03 -36.88 23.35
C GLU A 468 -18.81 -37.36 22.54
N GLN A 469 -18.59 -36.79 21.35
CA GLN A 469 -17.43 -37.10 20.50
C GLN A 469 -16.08 -36.79 21.17
N GLN A 470 -16.05 -35.77 22.04
CA GLN A 470 -14.87 -35.46 22.84
C GLN A 470 -14.64 -36.54 23.92
N GLU A 471 -15.69 -37.00 24.59
CA GLU A 471 -15.58 -38.02 25.64
C GLU A 471 -15.22 -39.39 25.09
N THR A 472 -15.83 -39.84 23.98
CA THR A 472 -15.46 -41.07 23.27
C THR A 472 -13.96 -41.10 22.98
N ARG A 473 -13.41 -40.00 22.44
CA ARG A 473 -11.97 -39.90 22.16
C ARG A 473 -11.08 -39.86 23.39
N ARG A 474 -11.58 -39.36 24.52
CA ARG A 474 -10.84 -39.44 25.78
C ARG A 474 -10.78 -40.89 26.25
N THR A 475 -11.89 -41.61 26.19
CA THR A 475 -11.97 -43.03 26.55
C THR A 475 -11.05 -43.90 25.68
N GLU A 476 -11.15 -43.80 24.35
CA GLU A 476 -10.25 -44.50 23.40
C GLU A 476 -8.77 -44.26 23.74
N ARG A 477 -8.43 -43.03 24.14
CA ARG A 477 -7.04 -42.67 24.45
C ARG A 477 -6.58 -43.19 25.81
N ARG A 478 -7.46 -43.28 26.81
CA ARG A 478 -7.18 -43.92 28.10
C ARG A 478 -6.93 -45.42 27.91
N GLU A 479 -7.69 -46.08 27.05
CA GLU A 479 -7.52 -47.50 26.73
C GLU A 479 -6.18 -47.77 26.06
N VAL A 480 -5.79 -46.98 25.05
CA VAL A 480 -4.47 -47.07 24.42
C VAL A 480 -3.35 -46.86 25.44
N LEU A 481 -3.48 -45.87 26.32
CA LEU A 481 -2.51 -45.59 27.40
C LEU A 481 -2.34 -46.75 28.38
N ALA A 482 -3.43 -47.46 28.69
CA ALA A 482 -3.41 -48.62 29.57
C ALA A 482 -2.63 -49.79 28.96
N GLN A 483 -2.62 -49.91 27.62
CA GLN A 483 -1.91 -50.97 26.89
C GLN A 483 -0.41 -50.68 26.69
N LEU A 484 0.06 -49.46 26.92
CA LEU A 484 1.48 -49.11 26.81
C LEU A 484 2.32 -49.74 27.93
N HIS A 485 3.53 -50.20 27.58
CA HIS A 485 4.55 -50.57 28.56
C HIS A 485 4.91 -49.37 29.44
N HIS A 486 5.33 -49.60 30.70
CA HIS A 486 5.59 -48.53 31.67
C HIS A 486 6.55 -47.45 31.12
N SER A 487 7.64 -47.85 30.46
CA SER A 487 8.61 -46.92 29.85
C SER A 487 7.99 -46.06 28.74
N GLN A 488 7.11 -46.64 27.91
CA GLN A 488 6.39 -45.92 26.85
C GLN A 488 5.35 -44.96 27.43
N ARG A 489 4.67 -45.38 28.50
CA ARG A 489 3.72 -44.55 29.24
C ARG A 489 4.42 -43.35 29.87
N SER A 490 5.58 -43.54 30.50
CA SER A 490 6.40 -42.45 31.05
C SER A 490 6.81 -41.47 29.96
N ALA A 491 7.37 -41.95 28.84
CA ALA A 491 7.76 -41.09 27.72
C ALA A 491 6.58 -40.32 27.12
N TRP A 492 5.37 -40.89 27.16
CA TRP A 492 4.16 -40.20 26.78
C TRP A 492 3.79 -39.12 27.81
N LEU A 493 3.78 -39.39 29.11
CA LEU A 493 3.51 -38.34 30.10
C LEU A 493 4.51 -37.17 29.99
N ASP A 494 5.79 -37.45 29.78
CA ASP A 494 6.81 -36.41 29.55
C ASP A 494 6.52 -35.58 28.29
N TRP A 495 6.02 -36.23 27.22
CA TRP A 495 5.61 -35.52 26.00
C TRP A 495 4.33 -34.69 26.22
N LEU A 496 3.39 -35.12 27.08
CA LEU A 496 2.21 -34.31 27.45
C LEU A 496 2.61 -33.01 28.13
N ASP A 497 3.52 -33.08 29.09
CA ASP A 497 4.00 -31.92 29.84
C ASP A 497 4.71 -30.95 28.91
N THR A 498 5.59 -31.48 28.05
CA THR A 498 6.26 -30.69 26.99
C THR A 498 5.23 -30.00 26.08
N ARG A 499 4.18 -30.69 25.66
CA ARG A 499 3.11 -30.12 24.83
C ARG A 499 2.29 -29.07 25.57
N ALA A 500 2.03 -29.26 26.86
CA ALA A 500 1.33 -28.28 27.69
C ALA A 500 2.13 -26.98 27.80
N ASP A 501 3.45 -27.07 27.99
CA ASP A 501 4.34 -25.91 28.00
C ASP A 501 4.36 -25.14 26.69
N ILE A 502 4.45 -25.84 25.56
CA ILE A 502 4.39 -25.23 24.23
C ILE A 502 3.02 -24.55 24.01
N THR A 503 1.93 -25.16 24.49
CA THR A 503 0.58 -24.59 24.38
C THR A 503 0.45 -23.32 25.25
N ARG A 504 0.98 -23.34 26.47
CA ARG A 504 1.00 -22.16 27.36
C ARG A 504 1.82 -21.02 26.76
N ALA A 505 2.96 -21.32 26.14
CA ALA A 505 3.75 -20.34 25.40
C ALA A 505 2.97 -19.74 24.22
N ALA A 506 2.24 -20.57 23.46
CA ALA A 506 1.37 -20.10 22.38
C ALA A 506 0.25 -19.17 22.90
N ASP A 507 -0.39 -19.53 24.01
CA ASP A 507 -1.47 -18.74 24.62
C ASP A 507 -0.94 -17.40 25.15
N ARG A 508 0.23 -17.37 25.82
CA ARG A 508 0.88 -16.11 26.24
C ARG A 508 1.22 -15.22 25.05
N LEU A 509 1.69 -15.80 23.96
CA LEU A 509 2.01 -15.07 22.73
C LEU A 509 0.75 -14.45 22.10
N LEU A 510 -0.37 -15.19 22.08
CA LEU A 510 -1.66 -14.68 21.59
C LEU A 510 -2.30 -13.64 22.53
N ALA A 511 -2.07 -13.75 23.83
CA ALA A 511 -2.56 -12.81 24.85
C ALA A 511 -1.67 -11.56 25.03
N HIS A 512 -0.60 -11.42 24.24
CA HIS A 512 0.39 -10.34 24.34
C HIS A 512 1.13 -10.27 25.69
N ARG A 513 1.39 -11.45 26.28
CA ARG A 513 2.16 -11.60 27.53
C ARG A 513 3.41 -12.49 27.35
N ALA A 514 3.83 -12.71 26.11
CA ALA A 514 4.98 -13.56 25.81
C ALA A 514 6.32 -12.86 26.05
N ASP A 515 7.31 -13.66 26.45
CA ASP A 515 8.72 -13.30 26.49
C ASP A 515 9.52 -13.92 25.31
N LEU A 516 10.83 -13.72 25.30
CA LEU A 516 11.71 -14.28 24.26
C LEU A 516 11.79 -15.83 24.33
N LEU A 517 11.63 -16.42 25.51
CA LEU A 517 11.68 -17.88 25.71
C LEU A 517 10.45 -18.57 25.11
N ASP A 518 9.29 -17.91 25.15
CA ASP A 518 8.06 -18.40 24.52
C ASP A 518 8.21 -18.52 22.99
N ALA A 519 8.82 -17.54 22.33
CA ALA A 519 9.10 -17.59 20.90
C ALA A 519 10.11 -18.70 20.52
N GLN A 520 11.14 -18.90 21.36
CA GLN A 520 12.13 -19.96 21.17
C GLN A 520 11.52 -21.36 21.37
N ARG A 521 10.67 -21.54 22.39
CA ARG A 521 9.92 -22.80 22.63
C ARG A 521 9.05 -23.18 21.43
N LEU A 522 8.35 -22.22 20.85
CA LEU A 522 7.53 -22.49 19.65
C LEU A 522 8.39 -22.86 18.44
N SER A 523 9.57 -22.26 18.31
CA SER A 523 10.49 -22.48 17.18
C SER A 523 11.20 -23.83 17.24
N THR A 524 11.39 -24.36 18.46
CA THR A 524 12.05 -25.63 18.74
C THR A 524 11.07 -26.77 19.04
N ALA A 525 9.76 -26.50 18.93
CA ALA A 525 8.71 -27.48 19.20
C ALA A 525 8.90 -28.75 18.33
N PRO A 526 8.82 -29.96 18.92
CA PRO A 526 9.06 -31.19 18.18
C PRO A 526 7.97 -31.44 17.13
N ALA A 527 8.33 -32.12 16.04
CA ALA A 527 7.41 -32.43 14.94
C ALA A 527 6.19 -33.27 15.38
N THR A 528 6.29 -33.95 16.52
CA THR A 528 5.20 -34.69 17.17
C THR A 528 4.02 -33.79 17.57
N ILE A 529 4.22 -32.47 17.72
CA ILE A 529 3.11 -31.50 17.86
C ILE A 529 2.17 -31.56 16.66
N HIS A 530 2.70 -31.77 15.45
CA HIS A 530 1.92 -31.81 14.21
C HIS A 530 1.33 -33.19 13.92
N ARG A 531 2.09 -34.25 14.22
CA ARG A 531 1.80 -35.63 13.81
C ARG A 531 1.18 -36.48 14.92
N GLY A 532 1.19 -36.01 16.17
CA GLY A 532 1.09 -36.90 17.33
C GLY A 532 2.38 -37.72 17.51
N LEU A 533 2.36 -38.73 18.38
CA LEU A 533 3.51 -39.62 18.65
C LEU A 533 3.86 -40.60 17.51
N VAL A 534 3.34 -40.37 16.29
CA VAL A 534 3.62 -41.23 15.13
C VAL A 534 5.07 -40.99 14.68
N GLY A 535 5.91 -42.03 14.77
CA GLY A 535 7.29 -42.03 14.25
C GLY A 535 8.43 -41.82 15.25
N LEU A 536 8.21 -42.03 16.56
CA LEU A 536 9.34 -42.17 17.50
C LEU A 536 10.03 -43.54 17.33
N PRO A 537 11.36 -43.64 17.52
CA PRO A 537 12.04 -44.94 17.59
C PRO A 537 11.43 -45.76 18.74
N GLY A 538 10.66 -46.81 18.40
CA GLY A 538 9.86 -47.61 19.34
C GLY A 538 8.38 -47.21 19.48
N GLY A 539 7.86 -46.31 18.65
CA GLY A 539 6.48 -45.83 18.65
C GLY A 539 5.51 -46.69 17.84
N ILE A 540 4.33 -46.92 18.41
CA ILE A 540 3.24 -47.77 17.92
C ILE A 540 2.74 -47.28 16.55
N ASP A 541 2.80 -48.16 15.55
CA ASP A 541 2.16 -48.03 14.24
C ASP A 541 0.63 -48.18 14.34
N SER A 542 -0.01 -47.45 15.24
CA SER A 542 -1.46 -47.30 15.21
C SER A 542 -1.77 -46.14 14.28
N GLN A 543 -2.08 -46.45 13.02
CA GLN A 543 -2.52 -45.45 12.03
C GLN A 543 -3.63 -44.58 12.62
N PRO A 544 -3.44 -43.27 12.83
CA PRO A 544 -4.58 -42.38 12.94
C PRO A 544 -5.07 -42.09 11.53
N ALA A 545 -6.35 -42.37 11.29
CA ALA A 545 -7.07 -42.04 10.06
C ALA A 545 -6.57 -40.70 9.50
N ARG A 546 -5.95 -40.75 8.31
CA ARG A 546 -5.49 -39.58 7.57
C ARG A 546 -6.62 -38.54 7.60
N ILE A 547 -6.30 -37.33 8.06
CA ILE A 547 -7.17 -36.17 7.85
C ILE A 547 -7.18 -35.93 6.34
N GLN A 548 -8.08 -36.59 5.62
CA GLN A 548 -8.38 -36.21 4.25
C GLN A 548 -9.08 -34.85 4.29
N PRO A 549 -8.67 -33.87 3.46
CA PRO A 549 -9.48 -32.67 3.26
C PRO A 549 -10.87 -33.10 2.76
N PRO A 550 -11.95 -32.37 3.11
CA PRO A 550 -13.28 -32.69 2.62
C PRO A 550 -13.24 -32.65 1.09
N GLN A 551 -13.46 -33.81 0.46
CA GLN A 551 -13.74 -33.84 -0.97
C GLN A 551 -15.08 -33.15 -1.18
N LEU A 552 -15.06 -32.02 -1.86
CA LEU A 552 -16.27 -31.44 -2.43
C LEU A 552 -16.73 -32.37 -3.54
N SER A 553 -17.65 -33.26 -3.21
CA SER A 553 -18.39 -34.05 -4.19
C SER A 553 -19.19 -33.08 -5.06
N LEU A 554 -18.82 -32.98 -6.34
CA LEU A 554 -19.73 -32.43 -7.35
C LEU A 554 -20.90 -33.40 -7.45
N VAL A 555 -22.06 -32.97 -6.96
CA VAL A 555 -23.33 -33.63 -7.23
C VAL A 555 -23.67 -33.34 -8.71
N PRO A 556 -23.91 -34.35 -9.55
CA PRO A 556 -24.50 -34.13 -10.85
C PRO A 556 -25.99 -33.81 -10.67
N GLY A 557 -26.40 -32.62 -11.12
CA GLY A 557 -27.77 -32.17 -11.24
C GLY A 557 -27.91 -31.40 -12.54
#